data_AF-A0AB33F934-F1
#
_entry.id   AF-A0AB33F934-F1
#
_cell.length_a   1.000
_cell.length_b   1.000
_cell.length_c   1.000
_cell.angle_alpha   90.00
_cell.angle_beta   90.00
_cell.angle_gamma   90.00
#
_symmetry.space_group_name_H-M   'P 1'
#
loop_
_entity.id
_entity.type
_entity.pdbx_description
1 polymer ?
#
loop_
_entity_poly.entity_id
_entity_poly.type
_entity_poly.pdbx_seq_one_letter_code
_entity_poly.pdbx_strand_id
1 'polypeptide(L)' 'MIASLRFNAPGASETVLLRGNFQVKTFDTKRRILRLIYTGDDRRVPPFTLVVLANRSTLTVNGKQINSSFSWEM' A
#
# COMPACT_ATOMS: atom_id res chain seq x y z
N MET A 1 -8.60 8.91 7.15
CA MET A 1 -7.18 9.28 6.92
C MET A 1 -6.34 8.04 7.18
N ILE A 2 -5.29 7.78 6.40
CA ILE A 2 -4.38 6.65 6.62
C ILE A 2 -3.15 7.18 7.35
N ALA A 3 -2.91 6.72 8.58
CA ALA A 3 -1.83 7.23 9.42
C ALA A 3 -0.47 6.58 9.11
N SER A 4 -0.47 5.32 8.70
CA SER A 4 0.75 4.58 8.42
C SER A 4 0.50 3.38 7.51
N LEU A 5 1.55 2.93 6.81
CA LEU A 5 1.59 1.65 6.13
C LEU A 5 2.67 0.77 6.76
N ARG A 6 2.35 -0.51 6.96
CA ARG A 6 3.33 -1.54 7.29
C ARG A 6 3.74 -2.27 6.03
N PHE A 7 5.04 -2.31 5.78
CA PHE A 7 5.63 -3.00 4.63
C PHE A 7 6.54 -4.12 5.15
N ASN A 8 6.32 -5.33 4.64
CA ASN A 8 7.09 -6.51 5.00
C ASN A 8 7.62 -7.14 3.72
N ALA A 9 8.91 -7.40 3.65
CA ALA A 9 9.44 -8.29 2.64
C ALA A 9 9.02 -9.73 2.95
N PRO A 10 8.82 -10.60 1.94
CA PRO A 10 8.53 -12.01 2.17
C PRO A 10 9.61 -12.65 3.05
N GLY A 11 9.21 -13.27 4.17
CA GLY A 11 10.12 -13.92 5.11
C GLY A 11 10.90 -13.00 6.05
N ALA A 12 10.68 -11.67 6.01
CA ALA A 12 11.35 -10.75 6.91
C ALA A 12 10.76 -10.80 8.33
N SER A 13 11.66 -10.78 9.33
CA SER A 13 11.31 -10.59 10.74
C SER A 13 11.03 -9.11 11.08
N GLU A 14 11.51 -8.19 10.26
CA GLU A 14 11.39 -6.76 10.47
C GLU A 14 10.32 -6.13 9.57
N THR A 15 9.46 -5.31 10.17
CA THR A 15 8.46 -4.50 9.47
C THR A 15 8.96 -3.08 9.28
N VAL A 16 8.91 -2.56 8.06
CA VAL A 16 9.13 -1.13 7.80
C VAL A 16 7.81 -0.39 7.95
N LEU A 17 7.79 0.63 8.82
CA LEU A 17 6.63 1.47 9.05
C LEU A 17 6.80 2.81 8.31
N LEU A 18 6.01 3.01 7.26
CA LEU A 18 5.94 4.27 6.54
C LEU A 18 4.92 5.17 7.24
N ARG A 19 5.32 6.39 7.62
CA ARG A 19 4.48 7.38 8.32
C ARG A 19 4.48 8.68 7.56
N GLY A 20 3.35 9.01 6.93
CA GLY A 20 3.14 10.32 6.28
C GLY A 20 3.98 10.60 5.03
N ASN A 21 4.92 9.73 4.66
CA ASN A 21 5.77 9.83 3.46
C ASN A 21 5.15 9.13 2.23
N PHE A 22 3.82 9.03 2.19
CA PHE A 22 3.07 8.50 1.06
C PHE A 22 1.86 9.38 0.77
N GLN A 23 1.43 9.40 -0.48
CA GLN A 23 0.32 10.21 -0.96
C GLN A 23 -0.93 9.34 -1.07
N VAL A 24 -1.97 9.67 -0.31
CA VAL A 24 -3.31 9.09 -0.48
C VAL A 24 -4.06 9.90 -1.52
N LYS A 25 -4.30 9.34 -2.70
CA LYS A 25 -5.07 9.98 -3.78
C LYS A 25 -6.57 9.78 -3.61
N THR A 26 -6.98 8.62 -3.10
CA THR A 26 -8.39 8.32 -2.80
C THR A 26 -8.44 7.36 -1.62
N PHE A 27 -9.33 7.62 -0.67
CA PHE A 27 -9.66 6.69 0.40
C PHE A 27 -11.16 6.81 0.71
N ASP A 28 -11.95 5.93 0.11
CA ASP A 28 -13.40 5.88 0.26
C ASP A 28 -13.79 4.47 0.68
N THR A 29 -14.09 4.30 1.97
CA THR A 29 -14.48 3.01 2.54
C THR A 29 -15.90 2.59 2.17
N LYS A 30 -16.79 3.55 1.87
CA LYS A 30 -18.17 3.27 1.44
C LYS A 30 -18.17 2.69 0.04
N ARG A 31 -17.37 3.27 -0.86
CA ARG A 31 -17.19 2.78 -2.24
C ARG A 31 -16.12 1.70 -2.35
N ARG A 32 -15.39 1.40 -1.27
CA ARG A 32 -14.28 0.44 -1.21
C ARG A 32 -13.20 0.73 -2.25
N ILE A 33 -12.69 1.96 -2.21
CA ILE A 33 -11.65 2.45 -3.12
C ILE A 33 -10.48 3.01 -2.29
N LEU A 34 -9.29 2.50 -2.54
CA LEU A 34 -8.03 3.06 -2.04
C LEU A 34 -7.08 3.27 -3.21
N ARG A 35 -6.48 4.45 -3.29
CA ARG A 35 -5.36 4.74 -4.20
C ARG A 35 -4.26 5.44 -3.43
N LEU A 36 -3.08 4.83 -3.41
CA LEU A 36 -1.93 5.32 -2.68
C LEU A 36 -0.68 5.23 -3.53
N ILE A 37 0.16 6.25 -3.43
CA ILE A 37 1.44 6.35 -4.12
C ILE A 37 2.53 6.59 -3.08
N TYR A 38 3.61 5.83 -3.17
CA TYR A 38 4.81 6.01 -2.38
C TYR A 38 6.00 6.23 -3.31
N THR A 39 6.72 7.33 -3.14
CA THR A 39 7.77 7.81 -4.06
C THR A 39 9.17 7.27 -3.75
N GLY A 40 9.36 6.55 -2.63
CA GLY A 40 10.64 5.91 -2.31
C GLY A 40 11.58 6.71 -1.41
N ASP A 41 11.06 7.57 -0.53
CA ASP A 41 11.90 8.41 0.35
C ASP A 41 12.73 7.58 1.36
N ASP A 42 12.25 6.40 1.76
CA ASP A 42 12.96 5.39 2.58
C ASP A 42 13.57 4.31 1.67
N ARG A 43 14.90 4.18 1.71
CA ARG A 43 15.68 3.24 0.87
C ARG A 43 15.37 1.77 1.12
N ARG A 44 14.73 1.42 2.24
CA ARG A 44 14.35 0.04 2.57
C ARG A 44 13.11 -0.41 1.81
N VAL A 45 12.34 0.53 1.25
CA VAL A 45 11.10 0.24 0.53
C VAL A 45 11.20 0.83 -0.88
N PRO A 46 11.10 0.03 -1.94
CA PRO A 46 11.04 0.56 -3.30
C PRO A 46 9.79 1.42 -3.50
N PRO A 47 9.80 2.40 -4.43
CA PRO A 47 8.58 3.12 -4.82
C PRO A 47 7.48 2.15 -5.24
N PHE A 48 6.23 2.46 -4.86
CA PHE A 48 5.10 1.61 -5.21
C PHE A 48 3.79 2.40 -5.34
N THR A 49 2.85 1.78 -6.06
CA THR A 49 1.45 2.21 -6.10
C THR A 49 0.59 1.07 -5.58
N LEU A 50 -0.32 1.39 -4.64
CA LEU A 50 -1.35 0.47 -4.16
C LEU A 50 -2.71 0.97 -4.62
N VAL A 51 -3.43 0.12 -5.36
CA VAL A 51 -4.82 0.36 -5.76
C VAL A 51 -5.67 -0.74 -5.17
N VAL A 52 -6.75 -0.37 -4.50
CA VAL A 52 -7.80 -1.31 -4.06
C VAL A 52 -9.12 -0.87 -4.67
N LEU A 53 -9.79 -1.82 -5.30
CA LEU A 53 -11.15 -1.67 -5.84
C LEU A 53 -11.98 -2.84 -5.33
N ALA A 54 -13.12 -2.53 -4.70
CA ALA A 54 -13.93 -3.53 -4.01
C ALA A 54 -13.06 -4.33 -3.02
N ASN A 55 -12.93 -5.64 -3.16
CA ASN A 55 -12.13 -6.51 -2.30
C ASN A 55 -10.85 -7.04 -2.97
N ARG A 56 -10.35 -6.35 -4.00
CA ARG A 56 -9.11 -6.70 -4.70
C ARG A 56 -8.09 -5.58 -4.59
N SER A 57 -6.87 -5.94 -4.26
CA SER A 57 -5.71 -5.06 -4.25
C SER A 57 -4.75 -5.41 -5.37
N THR A 58 -4.20 -4.37 -6.00
CA THR A 58 -3.06 -4.45 -6.91
C THR A 58 -1.94 -3.58 -6.36
N LEU A 59 -0.83 -4.22 -6.01
CA LEU A 59 0.42 -3.56 -5.66
C LEU A 59 1.32 -3.55 -6.89
N THR A 60 1.71 -2.36 -7.34
CA THR A 60 2.71 -2.19 -8.40
C THR A 60 4.01 -1.73 -7.77
N VAL A 61 5.07 -2.53 -7.90
CA VAL A 61 6.39 -2.28 -7.32
C VAL A 61 7.46 -2.77 -8.30
N ASN A 62 8.48 -1.97 -8.59
CA ASN A 62 9.55 -2.29 -9.55
C ASN A 62 9.03 -2.78 -10.92
N GLY A 63 7.94 -2.18 -11.43
CA GLY A 63 7.31 -2.58 -12.70
C GLY A 63 6.53 -3.90 -12.66
N LYS A 64 6.52 -4.61 -11.52
CA LYS A 64 5.75 -5.84 -11.31
C LYS A 64 4.43 -5.55 -10.64
N GLN A 65 3.37 -6.21 -11.10
CA GLN A 65 2.06 -6.20 -10.45
C GLN A 65 1.87 -7.44 -9.59
N ILE A 66 1.40 -7.24 -8.37
CA ILE A 66 1.03 -8.27 -7.42
C ILE A 66 -0.43 -8.06 -7.07
N ASN A 67 -1.26 -9.05 -7.38
CA ASN A 67 -2.69 -9.03 -7.10
C ASN A 67 -2.99 -9.89 -5.87
N SER A 68 -3.87 -9.40 -5.00
CA SER A 68 -4.33 -10.10 -3.81
C SER A 68 -5.77 -9.74 -3.49
N SER A 69 -6.44 -10.59 -2.71
CA SER A 69 -7.64 -10.18 -1.98
C SER A 69 -7.28 -9.09 -0.96
N PHE A 70 -8.25 -8.23 -0.67
CA PHE A 70 -8.14 -7.15 0.31
C PHE A 70 -9.34 -7.17 1.26
N SER A 71 -9.05 -7.20 2.56
CA SER A 71 -10.06 -7.00 3.60
C SER A 71 -10.10 -5.53 4.01
N TRP A 72 -11.32 -4.98 4.08
CA TRP A 72 -11.57 -3.66 4.67
C TRP A 72 -11.83 -3.73 6.17
N GLU A 73 -12.02 -4.94 6.69
CA GLU A 73 -12.21 -5.20 8.11
C GLU A 73 -10.84 -5.20 8.79
N MET A 74 -10.75 -4.47 9.91
CA MET A 74 -9.54 -4.35 10.75
C MET A 74 -9.43 -5.51 11.72
#